data_AF-A0A1L9Q430-F1
#
_entry.id   AF-A0A1L9Q430-F1
#
_cell.length_a   1.000
_cell.length_b   1.000
_cell.length_c   1.000
_cell.angle_alpha   90.00
_cell.angle_beta   90.00
_cell.angle_gamma   90.00
#
_symmetry.space_group_name_H-M   'P 1'
#
loop_
_entity.id
_entity.type
_entity.pdbx_description
1 polymer ?
#
loop_
_entity_poly.entity_id
_entity_poly.type
_entity_poly.pdbx_seq_one_letter_code
_entity_poly.pdbx_strand_id
1 'polypeptide(L)'
;IEYQGFSVYPETLLQRLKGSQACVWAMGVSQNRVSHEDYVKVTQDYPLAAAKALSGLSDLFKFVYVSSGGANPSPTSLTPFYGHIQGRTETTLLLLPSSGHPSLKPFSVRLRYVDPANDPSAWETITLRPDWHALETSITYGLMGPVLRLLAPAFVFPTRVVGSFITGLAMGNGESLPGDQEGVNGGGRIIWNRAMREMSGL
;
A
#
# COMPACT_ATOMS: atom_id res chain seq x y z
N ILE A 1 -5.37 22.70 7.03
CA ILE A 1 -4.72 22.09 8.21
C ILE A 1 -3.38 21.58 7.72
N GLU A 2 -2.32 22.34 7.95
CA GLU A 2 -0.96 21.79 7.84
C GLU A 2 -0.76 20.90 9.06
N TYR A 3 -0.88 19.60 8.84
CA TYR A 3 -0.73 18.61 9.89
C TYR A 3 0.72 18.12 9.87
N GLN A 4 1.48 18.47 10.91
CA GLN A 4 2.89 18.11 11.03
C GLN A 4 3.04 16.67 11.51
N GLY A 5 2.99 15.74 10.56
CA GLY A 5 3.44 14.35 10.75
C GLY A 5 2.32 13.36 11.07
N PHE A 6 2.44 12.14 10.56
CA PHE A 6 1.39 11.11 10.62
C PHE A 6 1.41 10.24 11.88
N SER A 7 1.96 10.78 12.97
CA SER A 7 2.14 10.04 14.23
C SER A 7 1.03 10.26 15.26
N VAL A 8 0.32 11.39 15.25
CA VAL A 8 -0.61 11.77 16.34
C VAL A 8 -1.91 12.35 15.82
N TYR A 9 -2.99 11.57 15.84
CA TYR A 9 -4.29 11.99 15.30
C TYR A 9 -5.12 12.70 16.38
N PRO A 10 -5.28 14.04 16.33
CA PRO A 10 -6.03 14.77 17.34
C PRO A 10 -7.53 14.48 17.24
N GLU A 11 -8.22 14.55 18.38
CA GLU A 11 -9.67 14.30 18.47
C GLU A 11 -10.48 15.17 17.49
N THR A 12 -10.08 16.42 17.28
CA THR A 12 -10.74 17.33 16.33
C THR A 12 -10.67 16.83 14.89
N LEU A 13 -9.59 16.13 14.50
CA LEU A 13 -9.48 15.47 13.20
C LEU A 13 -10.37 14.23 13.15
N LEU A 14 -10.33 13.40 14.19
CA LEU A 14 -11.12 12.16 14.27
C LEU A 14 -12.63 12.46 14.21
N GLN A 15 -13.10 13.51 14.88
CA GLN A 15 -14.49 13.96 14.80
C GLN A 15 -14.91 14.34 13.39
N ARG A 16 -14.03 14.97 12.61
CA ARG A 16 -14.29 15.31 11.20
C ARG A 16 -14.30 14.09 10.28
N LEU A 17 -13.60 13.03 10.66
CA LEU A 17 -13.54 11.77 9.92
C LEU A 17 -14.59 10.76 10.39
N LYS A 18 -15.37 11.08 11.42
CA LYS A 18 -16.40 10.18 11.99
C LYS A 18 -17.36 9.71 10.90
N GLY A 19 -17.66 8.41 10.89
CA GLY A 19 -18.48 7.77 9.87
C GLY A 19 -17.69 7.31 8.63
N SER A 20 -16.41 7.68 8.50
CA SER A 20 -15.53 7.04 7.52
C SER A 20 -15.38 5.56 7.86
N GLN A 21 -15.52 4.71 6.86
CA GLN A 21 -15.45 3.25 7.04
C GLN A 21 -14.15 2.64 6.52
N ALA A 22 -13.31 3.43 5.83
CA ALA A 22 -12.09 2.94 5.26
C ALA A 22 -11.02 4.01 5.10
N CYS A 23 -9.77 3.57 5.01
CA CYS A 23 -8.61 4.37 4.65
C CYS A 23 -7.76 3.61 3.63
N VAL A 24 -7.42 4.28 2.53
CA VAL A 24 -6.38 3.82 1.61
C VAL A 24 -5.09 4.52 1.98
N TRP A 25 -4.12 3.75 2.50
CA TRP A 25 -2.82 4.25 2.87
C TRP A 25 -1.82 4.02 1.73
N ALA A 26 -1.73 5.01 0.84
CA ALA A 26 -0.85 5.01 -0.33
C ALA A 26 0.39 5.92 -0.17
N MET A 27 0.79 6.21 1.08
CA MET A 27 2.00 6.96 1.37
C MET A 27 3.24 6.08 1.26
N GLY A 28 4.29 6.61 0.63
CA GLY A 28 5.58 5.93 0.54
C GLY A 28 6.71 6.89 0.22
N VAL A 29 7.93 6.45 0.50
CA VAL A 29 9.16 7.17 0.19
C VAL A 29 10.19 6.16 -0.32
N SER A 30 11.13 6.61 -1.16
CA SER A 30 12.24 5.74 -1.59
C SER A 30 13.27 5.61 -0.47
N GLN A 31 13.62 4.38 -0.09
CA GLN A 31 14.71 4.13 0.88
C GLN A 31 16.05 4.75 0.48
N ASN A 32 16.25 5.03 -0.83
CA ASN A 32 17.49 5.62 -1.35
C ASN A 32 17.52 7.16 -1.22
N ARG A 33 16.43 7.78 -0.78
CA ARG A 33 16.30 9.25 -0.70
C ARG A 33 16.20 9.80 0.71
N VAL A 34 16.10 8.92 1.71
CA VAL A 34 15.93 9.29 3.11
C VAL A 34 16.81 8.42 4.00
N SER A 35 16.96 8.81 5.26
CA SER A 35 17.63 7.98 6.25
C SER A 35 16.85 6.69 6.50
N HIS A 36 17.52 5.65 7.03
CA HIS A 36 16.83 4.43 7.47
C HIS A 36 15.76 4.72 8.53
N GLU A 37 16.00 5.67 9.42
CA GLU A 37 15.04 6.08 10.45
C GLU A 37 13.77 6.68 9.83
N ASP A 38 13.94 7.60 8.89
CA ASP A 38 12.80 8.25 8.21
C ASP A 38 12.05 7.26 7.33
N TYR A 39 12.75 6.32 6.70
CA TYR A 39 12.11 5.23 5.98
C TYR A 39 11.23 4.38 6.90
N VAL A 40 11.71 4.04 8.10
CA VAL A 40 10.91 3.30 9.11
C VAL A 40 9.71 4.13 9.55
N LYS A 41 9.88 5.43 9.84
CA LYS A 41 8.76 6.31 10.23
C LYS A 41 7.66 6.31 9.18
N VAL A 42 8.02 6.56 7.92
CA VAL A 42 7.05 6.67 6.82
C VAL A 42 6.41 5.32 6.50
N THR A 43 7.20 4.25 6.48
CA THR A 43 6.75 2.94 6.00
C THR A 43 6.03 2.14 7.08
N GLN A 44 6.36 2.36 8.35
CA GLN A 44 5.82 1.56 9.46
C GLN A 44 5.08 2.41 10.48
N ASP A 45 5.73 3.41 11.06
CA ASP A 45 5.17 4.06 12.25
C ASP A 45 3.91 4.86 11.90
N TYR A 46 3.94 5.55 10.76
CA TYR A 46 2.81 6.33 10.25
C TYR A 46 1.58 5.48 9.91
N PRO A 47 1.68 4.40 9.09
CA PRO A 47 0.52 3.55 8.83
C PRO A 47 -0.01 2.87 10.09
N LEU A 48 0.85 2.46 11.02
CA LEU A 48 0.41 1.85 12.27
C LEU A 48 -0.32 2.86 13.17
N ALA A 49 0.20 4.09 13.29
CA ALA A 49 -0.49 5.15 14.02
C ALA A 49 -1.86 5.47 13.39
N ALA A 50 -1.91 5.55 12.06
CA ALA A 50 -3.14 5.76 11.31
C ALA A 50 -4.16 4.64 11.54
N ALA A 51 -3.75 3.39 11.35
CA ALA A 51 -4.64 2.24 11.50
C ALA A 51 -5.25 2.15 12.90
N LYS A 52 -4.44 2.41 13.94
CA LYS A 52 -4.88 2.42 15.33
C LYS A 52 -5.86 3.55 15.64
N ALA A 53 -5.58 4.76 15.17
CA ALA A 53 -6.41 5.92 15.44
C ALA A 53 -7.75 5.84 14.68
N LEU A 54 -7.70 5.41 13.41
CA LEU A 54 -8.87 5.38 12.54
C LEU A 54 -9.78 4.18 12.79
N SER A 55 -9.29 3.11 13.43
CA SER A 55 -10.12 1.92 13.74
C SER A 55 -11.36 2.26 14.57
N GLY A 56 -11.32 3.31 15.39
CA GLY A 56 -12.44 3.75 16.22
C GLY A 56 -13.53 4.53 15.49
N LEU A 57 -13.37 4.83 14.19
CA LEU A 57 -14.32 5.66 13.45
C LEU A 57 -15.59 4.92 13.00
N SER A 58 -15.55 3.58 12.99
CA SER A 58 -16.67 2.71 12.63
C SER A 58 -16.49 1.32 13.23
N ASP A 59 -17.58 0.57 13.44
CA ASP A 59 -17.54 -0.81 13.94
C ASP A 59 -16.85 -1.79 12.98
N LEU A 60 -16.73 -1.42 11.71
CA LEU A 60 -15.99 -2.15 10.68
C LEU A 60 -15.17 -1.17 9.84
N PHE A 61 -13.89 -1.05 10.16
CA PHE A 61 -12.98 -0.09 9.53
C PHE A 61 -11.95 -0.80 8.65
N LYS A 62 -11.97 -0.54 7.34
CA LYS A 62 -11.04 -1.18 6.38
C LYS A 62 -9.80 -0.32 6.18
N PHE A 63 -8.62 -0.89 6.42
CA PHE A 63 -7.37 -0.18 6.24
C PHE A 63 -6.57 -0.86 5.14
N VAL A 64 -6.51 -0.25 3.95
CA VAL A 64 -5.82 -0.80 2.79
C VAL A 64 -4.44 -0.17 2.68
N TYR A 65 -3.43 -0.91 3.12
CA TYR A 65 -2.02 -0.54 3.08
C TYR A 65 -1.41 -0.92 1.72
N VAL A 66 -0.86 0.09 1.02
CA VAL A 66 -0.12 -0.15 -0.22
C VAL A 66 1.31 -0.56 0.12
N SER A 67 1.58 -1.85 0.03
CA SER A 67 2.91 -2.43 0.27
C SER A 67 3.66 -2.64 -1.06
N SER A 68 4.88 -3.17 -0.95
CA SER A 68 5.77 -3.42 -2.08
C SER A 68 6.04 -4.92 -2.27
N GLY A 69 6.13 -5.37 -3.51
CA GLY A 69 6.67 -6.69 -3.83
C GLY A 69 8.12 -6.80 -3.35
N GLY A 70 8.41 -7.81 -2.52
CA GLY A 70 9.66 -7.95 -1.79
C GLY A 70 9.51 -7.77 -0.27
N ALA A 71 8.34 -7.29 0.20
CA ALA A 71 7.96 -7.38 1.60
C ALA A 71 8.05 -8.83 2.09
N ASN A 72 8.84 -9.07 3.13
CA ASN A 72 9.09 -10.40 3.65
C ASN A 72 8.88 -10.40 5.18
N PRO A 73 7.82 -11.05 5.69
CA PRO A 73 7.55 -11.14 7.13
C PRO A 73 8.55 -12.07 7.85
N SER A 74 9.28 -12.90 7.12
CA SER A 74 10.34 -13.78 7.63
C SER A 74 11.64 -13.52 6.88
N PRO A 75 12.26 -12.36 7.12
CA PRO A 75 13.38 -11.91 6.31
C PRO A 75 14.65 -12.74 6.57
N THR A 76 15.45 -12.89 5.53
CA THR A 76 16.77 -13.53 5.56
C THR A 76 17.87 -12.49 5.41
N SER A 77 19.15 -12.89 5.53
CA SER A 77 20.29 -11.99 5.29
C SER A 77 20.34 -11.42 3.87
N LEU A 78 19.64 -12.03 2.90
CA LEU A 78 19.54 -11.57 1.51
C LEU A 78 18.33 -10.64 1.29
N THR A 79 17.47 -10.46 2.30
CA THR A 79 16.31 -9.58 2.16
C THR A 79 16.78 -8.12 2.20
N PRO A 80 16.38 -7.27 1.23
CA PRO A 80 16.75 -5.86 1.24
C PRO A 80 16.03 -5.12 2.36
N PHE A 81 16.64 -4.07 2.91
CA PHE A 81 16.12 -3.29 4.05
C PHE A 81 14.63 -2.92 3.90
N TYR A 82 14.20 -2.38 2.76
CA TYR A 82 12.78 -2.08 2.52
C TYR A 82 11.86 -3.28 2.74
N GLY A 83 12.29 -4.47 2.33
CA GLY A 83 11.52 -5.71 2.42
C GLY A 83 11.32 -6.17 3.86
N HIS A 84 12.33 -5.97 4.72
CA HIS A 84 12.20 -6.20 6.17
C HIS A 84 11.14 -5.30 6.78
N ILE A 85 11.23 -3.99 6.55
CA ILE A 85 10.33 -3.01 7.18
C ILE A 85 8.90 -3.17 6.67
N GLN A 86 8.72 -3.35 5.36
CA GLN A 86 7.42 -3.59 4.75
C GLN A 86 6.78 -4.88 5.30
N GLY A 87 7.51 -6.00 5.33
CA GLY A 87 6.99 -7.27 5.86
C GLY A 87 6.65 -7.21 7.36
N ARG A 88 7.45 -6.50 8.15
CA ARG A 88 7.17 -6.24 9.57
C ARG A 88 5.91 -5.39 9.75
N THR A 89 5.72 -4.39 8.89
CA THR A 89 4.52 -3.52 8.91
C THR A 89 3.27 -4.32 8.58
N GLU A 90 3.29 -5.14 7.52
CA GLU A 90 2.17 -6.02 7.16
C GLU A 90 1.79 -6.95 8.31
N THR A 91 2.79 -7.61 8.91
CA THR A 91 2.58 -8.51 10.06
C THR A 91 1.95 -7.77 11.23
N THR A 92 2.46 -6.57 11.55
CA THR A 92 1.96 -5.79 12.68
C THR A 92 0.53 -5.32 12.44
N LEU A 93 0.21 -4.85 11.23
CA LEU A 93 -1.15 -4.48 10.83
C LEU A 93 -2.12 -5.66 11.01
N LEU A 94 -1.74 -6.87 10.59
CA LEU A 94 -2.55 -8.07 10.76
C LEU A 94 -2.84 -8.43 12.22
N LEU A 95 -1.94 -8.08 13.15
CA LEU A 95 -2.09 -8.37 14.58
C LEU A 95 -2.92 -7.33 15.33
N LEU A 96 -3.12 -6.12 14.79
CA LEU A 96 -3.90 -5.05 15.43
C LEU A 96 -5.33 -5.48 15.83
N PRO A 97 -6.09 -6.20 14.99
CA PRO A 97 -7.45 -6.63 15.36
C PRO A 97 -7.49 -7.49 16.62
N SER A 98 -6.53 -8.41 16.77
CA SER A 98 -6.39 -9.26 17.97
C SER A 98 -5.74 -8.57 19.16
N SER A 99 -5.19 -7.35 18.99
CA SER A 99 -4.44 -6.62 20.03
C SER A 99 -5.11 -5.31 20.46
N GLY A 100 -6.43 -5.23 20.38
CA GLY A 100 -7.21 -4.11 20.90
C GLY A 100 -7.90 -3.23 19.85
N HIS A 101 -7.81 -3.58 18.56
CA HIS A 101 -8.48 -2.86 17.47
C HIS A 101 -9.46 -3.74 16.67
N PRO A 102 -10.45 -4.41 17.32
CA PRO A 102 -11.23 -5.49 16.70
C PRO A 102 -12.08 -5.08 15.48
N SER A 103 -12.45 -3.80 15.39
CA SER A 103 -13.16 -3.22 14.24
C SER A 103 -12.29 -3.15 12.98
N LEU A 104 -10.96 -3.15 13.13
CA LEU A 104 -10.02 -2.99 12.04
C LEU A 104 -10.00 -4.24 11.13
N LYS A 105 -10.07 -4.01 9.83
CA LYS A 105 -9.93 -4.98 8.75
C LYS A 105 -8.76 -4.57 7.85
N PRO A 106 -7.52 -4.94 8.21
CA PRO A 106 -6.33 -4.54 7.47
C PRO A 106 -6.19 -5.38 6.19
N PHE A 107 -5.87 -4.73 5.08
CA PHE A 107 -5.42 -5.37 3.85
C PHE A 107 -4.07 -4.80 3.46
N SER A 108 -3.15 -5.64 2.98
CA SER A 108 -1.87 -5.20 2.43
C SER A 108 -1.79 -5.63 0.97
N VAL A 109 -1.66 -4.67 0.05
CA VAL A 109 -1.58 -4.93 -1.40
C VAL A 109 -0.14 -4.71 -1.83
N ARG A 110 0.55 -5.79 -2.22
CA ARG A 110 1.96 -5.75 -2.61
C ARG A 110 2.10 -5.43 -4.10
N LEU A 111 2.40 -4.18 -4.40
CA LEU A 111 2.60 -3.69 -5.76
C LEU A 111 4.06 -3.76 -6.18
N ARG A 112 4.32 -3.87 -7.49
CA ARG A 112 5.67 -3.70 -8.07
C ARG A 112 5.70 -2.50 -8.99
N TYR A 113 5.96 -2.71 -10.28
CA TYR A 113 6.04 -1.61 -11.23
C TYR A 113 4.63 -1.12 -11.55
N VAL A 114 4.24 0.02 -10.94
CA VAL A 114 2.97 0.67 -11.22
C VAL A 114 3.08 1.45 -12.52
N ASP A 115 2.26 1.08 -13.49
CA ASP A 115 2.38 1.50 -14.87
C ASP A 115 1.29 2.51 -15.27
N PRO A 116 1.67 3.78 -15.52
CA PRO A 116 0.74 4.84 -15.90
C PRO A 116 0.46 4.91 -17.41
N ALA A 117 1.04 4.05 -18.26
CA ALA A 117 1.02 4.24 -19.72
C ALA A 117 -0.34 4.57 -20.34
N ASN A 118 -1.42 3.98 -19.82
CA ASN A 118 -2.78 4.18 -20.33
C ASN A 118 -3.66 5.05 -19.39
N ASP A 119 -3.02 5.92 -18.60
CA ASP A 119 -3.66 6.75 -17.58
C ASP A 119 -3.10 8.18 -17.59
N PRO A 120 -3.71 9.09 -18.37
CA PRO A 120 -3.28 10.47 -18.47
C PRO A 120 -3.29 11.22 -17.12
N SER A 121 -4.25 10.91 -16.24
CA SER A 121 -4.33 11.51 -14.89
C SER A 121 -3.18 11.06 -13.99
N ALA A 122 -2.78 9.78 -14.08
CA ALA A 122 -1.60 9.31 -13.36
C ALA A 122 -0.34 9.99 -13.88
N TRP A 123 -0.23 10.19 -15.20
CA TRP A 123 0.89 10.90 -15.81
C TRP A 123 1.01 12.36 -15.35
N GLU A 124 -0.09 13.09 -15.32
CA GLU A 124 -0.10 14.47 -14.81
C GLU A 124 0.44 14.53 -13.36
N THR A 125 -0.02 13.61 -12.51
CA THR A 125 0.44 13.53 -11.12
C THR A 125 1.93 13.21 -11.01
N ILE A 126 2.45 12.33 -11.86
CA ILE A 126 3.88 11.97 -11.91
C ILE A 126 4.73 13.15 -12.36
N THR A 127 4.29 13.90 -13.37
CA THR A 127 5.05 15.05 -13.91
C THR A 127 5.10 16.22 -12.93
N LEU A 128 4.09 16.37 -12.08
CA LEU A 128 4.02 17.44 -11.08
C LEU A 128 4.83 17.13 -9.81
N ARG A 129 5.42 15.94 -9.68
CA ARG A 129 6.19 15.54 -8.48
C ARG A 129 7.54 16.25 -8.46
N PRO A 130 7.79 17.15 -7.48
CA PRO A 130 9.03 17.95 -7.43
C PRO A 130 10.27 17.10 -7.12
N ASP A 131 10.08 15.91 -6.56
CA ASP A 131 11.14 14.99 -6.17
C ASP A 131 11.56 14.04 -7.29
N TRP A 132 10.85 13.97 -8.42
CA TRP A 132 11.20 13.10 -9.54
C TRP A 132 11.90 13.90 -10.63
N HIS A 133 13.15 13.55 -10.91
CA HIS A 133 13.88 14.22 -11.99
C HIS A 133 13.43 13.68 -13.35
N ALA A 134 13.34 14.55 -14.36
CA ALA A 134 12.86 14.21 -15.70
C ALA A 134 13.58 13.00 -16.32
N LEU A 135 14.88 12.81 -16.00
CA LEU A 135 15.67 11.67 -16.44
C LEU A 135 15.21 10.35 -15.79
N GLU A 136 14.96 10.34 -14.48
CA GLU A 136 14.49 9.14 -13.77
C GLU A 136 13.09 8.72 -14.26
N THR A 137 12.20 9.69 -14.48
CA THR A 137 10.88 9.46 -15.05
C THR A 137 10.99 8.86 -16.46
N SER A 138 11.89 9.41 -17.30
CA SER A 138 12.11 8.92 -18.67
C SER A 138 12.69 7.50 -18.68
N ILE A 139 13.64 7.19 -17.81
CA ILE A 139 14.21 5.83 -17.69
C ILE A 139 13.13 4.85 -17.19
N THR A 140 12.42 5.21 -16.12
CA THR A 140 11.45 4.34 -15.45
C THR A 140 10.26 4.01 -16.36
N TYR A 141 9.72 4.99 -17.08
CA TYR A 141 8.50 4.79 -17.85
C TYR A 141 8.72 4.69 -19.37
N GLY A 142 9.73 5.38 -19.90
CA GLY A 142 10.06 5.35 -21.33
C GLY A 142 10.90 4.14 -21.73
N LEU A 143 11.91 3.77 -20.94
CA LEU A 143 12.79 2.64 -21.23
C LEU A 143 12.34 1.35 -20.54
N MET A 144 12.21 1.36 -19.21
CA MET A 144 11.89 0.14 -18.45
C MET A 144 10.45 -0.32 -18.68
N GLY A 145 9.49 0.61 -18.84
CA GLY A 145 8.08 0.30 -19.02
C GLY A 145 7.79 -0.68 -20.16
N PRO A 146 8.15 -0.35 -21.42
CA PRO A 146 7.95 -1.26 -22.56
C PRO A 146 8.64 -2.62 -22.38
N VAL A 147 9.86 -2.64 -21.83
CA VAL A 147 10.61 -3.87 -21.59
C VAL A 147 9.90 -4.76 -20.56
N LEU A 148 9.44 -4.19 -19.44
CA LEU A 148 8.72 -4.94 -18.41
C LEU A 148 7.38 -5.46 -18.93
N ARG A 149 6.65 -4.68 -19.73
CA ARG A 149 5.39 -5.15 -20.36
C ARG A 149 5.62 -6.36 -21.24
N LEU A 150 6.73 -6.39 -21.99
CA LEU A 150 7.04 -7.48 -22.91
C LEU A 150 7.59 -8.72 -22.21
N LEU A 151 8.59 -8.54 -21.33
CA LEU A 151 9.39 -9.65 -20.80
C LEU A 151 8.94 -10.12 -19.42
N ALA A 152 8.24 -9.26 -18.66
CA ALA A 152 7.84 -9.56 -17.29
C ALA A 152 6.45 -8.97 -16.98
N PRO A 153 5.40 -9.27 -17.77
CA PRO A 153 4.08 -8.66 -17.63
C PRO A 153 3.47 -8.86 -16.24
N ALA A 154 3.82 -9.95 -15.56
CA ALA A 154 3.44 -10.16 -14.17
C ALA A 154 3.91 -9.01 -13.26
N PHE A 155 5.08 -8.41 -13.48
CA PHE A 155 5.61 -7.36 -12.61
C PHE A 155 4.96 -5.99 -12.84
N VAL A 156 4.10 -5.87 -13.86
CA VAL A 156 3.47 -4.62 -14.31
C VAL A 156 2.05 -4.52 -13.76
N PHE A 157 1.77 -3.38 -13.12
CA PHE A 157 0.53 -3.08 -12.42
C PHE A 157 -0.10 -1.80 -13.01
N PRO A 158 -1.05 -1.92 -13.95
CA PRO A 158 -1.70 -0.74 -14.54
C PRO A 158 -2.40 0.11 -13.47
N THR A 159 -2.15 1.43 -13.46
CA THR A 159 -2.68 2.35 -12.43
C THR A 159 -4.20 2.28 -12.27
N ARG A 160 -4.94 2.23 -13.38
CA ARG A 160 -6.41 2.11 -13.35
C ARG A 160 -6.90 0.84 -12.66
N VAL A 161 -6.21 -0.28 -12.90
CA VAL A 161 -6.54 -1.56 -12.29
C VAL A 161 -6.23 -1.54 -10.80
N VAL A 162 -5.04 -1.06 -10.44
CA VAL A 162 -4.62 -0.89 -9.04
C VAL A 162 -5.59 0.00 -8.28
N GLY A 163 -5.94 1.15 -8.83
CA GLY A 163 -6.89 2.10 -8.23
C GLY A 163 -8.26 1.46 -8.01
N SER A 164 -8.82 0.83 -9.06
CA SER A 164 -10.11 0.14 -8.97
C SER A 164 -10.11 -0.97 -7.93
N PHE A 165 -9.05 -1.78 -7.89
CA PHE A 165 -8.91 -2.89 -6.95
C PHE A 165 -8.82 -2.41 -5.49
N ILE A 166 -7.92 -1.45 -5.21
CA ILE A 166 -7.71 -0.90 -3.86
C ILE A 166 -8.96 -0.16 -3.37
N THR A 167 -9.62 0.62 -4.22
CA THR A 167 -10.89 1.26 -3.89
C THR A 167 -11.98 0.21 -3.66
N GLY A 168 -12.02 -0.85 -4.45
CA GLY A 168 -12.93 -1.98 -4.24
C GLY A 168 -12.77 -2.63 -2.86
N LEU A 169 -11.52 -2.88 -2.43
CA LEU A 169 -11.24 -3.38 -1.09
C LEU A 169 -11.70 -2.42 0.03
N ALA A 170 -11.48 -1.12 -0.16
CA ALA A 170 -11.91 -0.10 0.81
C ALA A 170 -13.44 0.02 0.90
N MET A 171 -14.13 -0.09 -0.25
CA MET A 171 -15.58 -0.01 -0.34
C MET A 171 -16.30 -1.33 0.01
N GLY A 172 -15.57 -2.44 0.06
CA GLY A 172 -16.11 -3.76 0.38
C GLY A 172 -16.62 -3.91 1.82
N ASN A 173 -17.12 -5.11 2.12
CA ASN A 173 -17.59 -5.52 3.45
C ASN A 173 -16.45 -5.87 4.42
N GLY A 174 -15.19 -5.83 3.96
CA GLY A 174 -14.04 -6.16 4.78
C GLY A 174 -13.88 -7.65 5.08
N GLU A 175 -14.53 -8.55 4.32
CA GLU A 175 -14.28 -9.98 4.38
C GLU A 175 -12.87 -10.32 3.89
N SER A 176 -12.33 -11.43 4.40
CA SER A 176 -11.06 -11.97 3.91
C SER A 176 -11.24 -12.51 2.49
N LEU A 177 -10.27 -12.28 1.63
CA LEU A 177 -10.26 -12.91 0.31
C LEU A 177 -10.03 -14.43 0.45
N PRO A 178 -10.58 -15.26 -0.46
CA PRO A 178 -10.40 -16.70 -0.42
C PRO A 178 -8.91 -17.08 -0.34
N GLY A 179 -8.54 -17.82 0.70
CA GLY A 179 -7.14 -18.15 1.00
C GLY A 179 -6.58 -19.34 0.20
N ASP A 180 -7.41 -19.99 -0.60
CA ASP A 180 -7.06 -21.02 -1.57
C ASP A 180 -6.46 -20.44 -2.86
N GLN A 181 -6.59 -19.12 -3.07
CA GLN A 181 -6.05 -18.44 -4.23
C GLN A 181 -4.55 -18.17 -4.09
N GLU A 182 -3.81 -18.52 -5.14
CA GLU A 182 -2.37 -18.35 -5.17
C GLU A 182 -1.99 -16.85 -5.15
N GLY A 183 -1.20 -16.45 -4.14
CA GLY A 183 -0.85 -15.05 -3.93
C GLY A 183 -1.75 -14.31 -2.93
N VAL A 184 -2.67 -15.01 -2.26
CA VAL A 184 -3.37 -14.49 -1.07
C VAL A 184 -2.76 -15.13 0.18
N ASN A 185 -2.33 -14.31 1.14
CA ASN A 185 -1.69 -14.75 2.38
C ASN A 185 -2.31 -14.04 3.61
N GLY A 186 -1.85 -14.40 4.81
CA GLY A 186 -2.27 -13.74 6.05
C GLY A 186 -3.76 -13.88 6.32
N GLY A 187 -4.34 -15.05 6.01
CA GLY A 187 -5.77 -15.31 6.19
C GLY A 187 -6.67 -14.47 5.28
N GLY A 188 -6.24 -14.20 4.04
CA GLY A 188 -7.05 -13.45 3.06
C GLY A 188 -6.78 -11.94 2.99
N ARG A 189 -5.69 -11.47 3.61
CA ARG A 189 -5.45 -10.04 3.89
C ARG A 189 -4.18 -9.48 3.29
N ILE A 190 -3.24 -10.33 2.88
CA ILE A 190 -2.05 -9.92 2.13
C ILE A 190 -2.26 -10.37 0.69
N ILE A 191 -2.41 -9.41 -0.21
CA ILE A 191 -2.66 -9.62 -1.63
C ILE A 191 -1.36 -9.43 -2.39
N TRP A 192 -0.96 -10.45 -3.12
CA TRP A 192 0.14 -10.41 -4.05
C TRP A 192 -0.35 -10.23 -5.48
N ASN A 193 0.62 -10.01 -6.36
CA ASN A 193 0.40 -9.72 -7.77
C ASN A 193 -0.57 -10.67 -8.48
N ARG A 194 -0.35 -11.98 -8.35
CA ARG A 194 -1.10 -13.00 -9.08
C ARG A 194 -2.59 -12.92 -8.78
N ALA A 195 -2.94 -12.96 -7.49
CA ALA A 195 -4.30 -12.79 -7.00
C ALA A 195 -4.94 -11.47 -7.47
N MET A 196 -4.22 -10.35 -7.39
CA MET A 196 -4.75 -9.06 -7.85
C MET A 196 -5.09 -9.08 -9.34
N ARG A 197 -4.21 -9.66 -10.17
CA ARG A 197 -4.43 -9.76 -11.62
C ARG A 197 -5.61 -10.65 -11.96
N GLU A 198 -5.67 -11.84 -11.37
CA GLU A 198 -6.77 -12.79 -11.56
C GLU A 198 -8.12 -12.16 -11.16
N MET A 199 -8.19 -11.49 -9.99
CA MET A 199 -9.39 -10.79 -9.52
C MET A 199 -9.77 -9.58 -10.37
N SER A 200 -8.81 -8.99 -11.09
CA SER A 200 -9.03 -7.82 -11.93
C SER A 200 -9.18 -8.13 -13.42
N GLY A 201 -9.16 -9.41 -13.80
CA GLY A 201 -9.28 -9.86 -15.19
C GLY A 201 -8.07 -9.55 -16.08
N LEU A 202 -6.86 -9.52 -15.50
CA LEU A 202 -5.57 -9.23 -16.16
C LEU A 202 -4.70 -10.46 -16.45
#